data_AF-A0A1W1ZWD2-F1
#
_entry.id   AF-A0A1W1ZWD2-F1
#
_cell.length_a   1.000
_cell.length_b   1.000
_cell.length_c   1.000
_cell.angle_alpha   90.00
_cell.angle_beta   90.00
_cell.angle_gamma   90.00
#
_symmetry.space_group_name_H-M   'P 1'
#
loop_
_entity.id
_entity.type
_entity.pdbx_description
1 polymer ?
#
loop_
_entity_poly.entity_id
_entity_poly.type
_entity_poly.pdbx_seq_one_letter_code
_entity_poly.pdbx_strand_id
1 'polypeptide(L)'
;MNDTLFNIFISVISSAGLTGIIIFFFKEKIKASIKSDYDHRLEGFKNELSKNQNFISKILDSQNHGYHLSQTDRIAAIKVFWENYLMIREYLTAISSIDGFMTVKETNEFFIDDRSLPLISTMQTDLNKSIQLLKQYQNNIEAIRPFINDRIWFQIVFLVTFLGRISYLYNLNFKNRNMQHWRLDAPIIDLLKKHLSEKEYDYITKNELAGIYKVISFVEQKQLAEIYRIINGRAAAEYSMDHAISLGQLQNDFDKETKNTAHQYIKKPATKF
;
A
#
# COMPACT_ATOMS: atom_id res chain seq x y z
N MET A 1 8.10 -81.27 62.88
CA MET A 1 7.49 -79.91 62.86
C MET A 1 8.26 -78.89 62.00
N ASN A 2 9.50 -79.18 61.55
CA ASN A 2 10.28 -78.25 60.71
C ASN A 2 9.94 -78.31 59.21
N ASP A 3 9.47 -79.44 58.68
CA ASP A 3 9.20 -79.57 57.24
C ASP A 3 7.96 -78.80 56.76
N THR A 4 6.99 -78.56 57.64
CA THR A 4 5.80 -77.75 57.32
C THR A 4 6.12 -76.25 57.29
N LEU A 5 6.99 -75.76 58.17
CA LEU A 5 7.41 -74.34 58.16
C LEU A 5 8.33 -74.03 56.97
N PHE A 6 9.22 -74.95 56.59
CA PHE A 6 10.11 -74.78 55.43
C PHE A 6 9.35 -74.77 54.09
N ASN A 7 8.35 -75.64 53.93
CA ASN A 7 7.50 -75.66 52.73
C ASN A 7 6.58 -74.44 52.62
N ILE A 8 6.10 -73.89 53.74
CA ILE A 8 5.36 -72.62 53.77
C ILE A 8 6.30 -71.44 53.44
N PHE A 9 7.56 -71.46 53.90
CA PHE A 9 8.53 -70.39 53.58
C PHE A 9 8.94 -70.41 52.09
N ILE A 10 9.17 -71.61 51.52
CA ILE A 10 9.46 -71.75 50.09
C ILE A 10 8.25 -71.39 49.21
N SER A 11 7.02 -71.67 49.64
CA SER A 11 5.82 -71.27 48.89
C SER A 11 5.58 -69.76 48.93
N VAL A 12 5.88 -69.08 50.03
CA VAL A 12 5.78 -67.62 50.16
C VAL A 12 6.90 -66.89 49.39
N ILE A 13 8.13 -67.42 49.40
CA ILE A 13 9.25 -66.84 48.61
C ILE A 13 9.02 -67.05 47.10
N SER A 14 8.51 -68.21 46.70
CA SER A 14 8.17 -68.47 45.29
C SER A 14 6.95 -67.65 44.82
N SER A 15 5.95 -67.41 45.67
CA SER A 15 4.83 -66.53 45.32
C SER A 15 5.21 -65.04 45.30
N ALA A 16 6.10 -64.59 46.20
CA ALA A 16 6.61 -63.22 46.23
C ALA A 16 7.56 -62.91 45.04
N GLY A 17 8.40 -63.88 44.66
CA GLY A 17 9.24 -63.78 43.47
C GLY A 17 8.45 -63.73 42.17
N LEU A 18 7.45 -64.60 42.01
CA LEU A 18 6.58 -64.62 40.82
C LEU A 18 5.71 -63.36 40.71
N THR A 19 5.16 -62.86 41.81
CA THR A 19 4.38 -61.60 41.80
C THR A 19 5.26 -60.39 41.49
N GLY A 20 6.50 -60.33 42.00
CA GLY A 20 7.47 -59.28 41.64
C GLY A 20 7.80 -59.25 40.15
N ILE A 21 8.00 -60.42 39.54
CA ILE A 21 8.26 -60.56 38.10
C ILE A 21 7.06 -60.09 37.27
N ILE A 22 5.84 -60.48 37.64
CA ILE A 22 4.61 -60.05 36.95
C ILE A 22 4.42 -58.53 37.04
N ILE A 23 4.65 -57.93 38.21
CA ILE A 23 4.55 -56.48 38.42
C ILE A 23 5.63 -55.75 37.61
N PHE A 24 6.85 -56.29 37.52
CA PHE A 24 7.93 -55.73 36.71
C PHE A 24 7.55 -55.72 35.22
N PHE A 25 7.07 -56.85 34.68
CA PHE A 25 6.60 -56.93 33.29
C PHE A 25 5.42 -56.00 33.02
N PHE A 26 4.47 -55.86 33.95
CA PHE A 26 3.37 -54.90 33.82
C PHE A 26 3.87 -53.46 33.81
N LYS A 27 4.81 -53.10 34.70
CA LYS A 27 5.42 -51.75 34.71
C LYS A 27 6.17 -51.45 33.41
N GLU A 28 6.98 -52.39 32.93
CA GLU A 28 7.68 -52.27 31.63
C GLU A 28 6.68 -52.07 30.49
N LYS A 29 5.62 -52.88 30.44
CA LYS A 29 4.60 -52.80 29.38
C LYS A 29 3.80 -51.50 29.43
N ILE A 30 3.39 -51.04 30.61
CA ILE A 30 2.69 -49.76 30.79
C ILE A 30 3.62 -48.60 30.39
N LYS A 31 4.89 -48.61 30.84
CA LYS A 31 5.86 -47.58 30.49
C LYS A 31 6.14 -47.54 28.99
N ALA A 32 6.29 -48.70 28.35
CA ALA A 32 6.49 -48.83 26.92
C ALA A 32 5.26 -48.33 26.13
N SER A 33 4.04 -48.68 26.56
CA SER A 33 2.79 -48.19 25.99
C SER A 33 2.68 -46.67 26.09
N ILE A 34 2.90 -46.10 27.28
CA ILE A 34 2.83 -44.66 27.50
C ILE A 34 3.86 -43.94 26.63
N LYS A 35 5.11 -44.44 26.58
CA LYS A 35 6.18 -43.86 25.76
C LYS A 35 5.82 -43.90 24.27
N SER A 36 5.31 -45.04 23.77
CA SER A 36 4.85 -45.18 22.40
C SER A 36 3.75 -44.18 22.04
N ASP A 37 2.79 -43.98 22.94
CA ASP A 37 1.70 -43.02 22.76
C ASP A 37 2.20 -41.57 22.72
N TYR A 38 3.17 -41.22 23.58
CA TYR A 38 3.83 -39.91 23.54
C TYR A 38 4.64 -39.70 22.26
N ASP A 39 5.41 -40.70 21.85
CA ASP A 39 6.23 -40.64 20.63
C ASP A 39 5.33 -40.47 19.39
N HIS A 40 4.22 -41.21 19.29
CA HIS A 40 3.24 -41.06 18.21
C HIS A 40 2.58 -39.68 18.20
N ARG A 41 2.17 -39.15 19.35
CA ARG A 41 1.61 -37.79 19.44
C ARG A 41 2.64 -36.74 19.05
N LEU A 42 3.89 -36.90 19.47
CA LEU A 42 4.97 -35.97 19.17
C LEU A 42 5.33 -35.99 17.68
N GLU A 43 5.33 -37.16 17.05
CA GLU A 43 5.48 -37.31 15.61
C GLU A 43 4.30 -36.69 14.84
N GLY A 44 3.07 -36.88 15.34
CA GLY A 44 1.88 -36.19 14.84
C GLY A 44 2.03 -34.67 14.86
N PHE A 45 2.40 -34.10 16.02
CA PHE A 45 2.64 -32.66 16.16
C PHE A 45 3.77 -32.15 15.26
N LYS A 46 4.88 -32.90 15.11
CA LYS A 46 5.96 -32.53 14.19
C LYS A 46 5.48 -32.51 12.74
N ASN A 47 4.67 -33.49 12.35
CA ASN A 47 4.11 -33.58 11.01
C ASN A 47 3.13 -32.42 10.74
N GLU A 48 2.28 -32.07 11.70
CA GLU A 48 1.40 -30.90 11.60
C GLU A 48 2.19 -29.59 11.53
N LEU A 49 3.22 -29.43 12.38
CA LEU A 49 4.09 -28.26 12.36
C LEU A 49 4.79 -28.11 11.01
N SER A 50 5.33 -29.19 10.45
CA SER A 50 5.97 -29.21 9.13
C SER A 50 4.98 -28.90 8.01
N LYS A 51 3.75 -29.44 8.07
CA LYS A 51 2.67 -29.10 7.12
C LYS A 51 2.33 -27.61 7.20
N ASN A 52 2.19 -27.06 8.41
CA ASN A 52 1.89 -25.65 8.62
C ASN A 52 3.03 -24.74 8.14
N GLN A 53 4.28 -25.10 8.41
CA GLN A 53 5.45 -24.37 7.90
C GLN A 53 5.50 -24.36 6.36
N ASN A 54 5.28 -25.52 5.74
CA ASN A 54 5.24 -25.63 4.27
C ASN A 54 4.07 -24.83 3.66
N PHE A 55 2.91 -24.84 4.32
CA PHE A 55 1.75 -24.05 3.91
C PHE A 55 2.03 -22.55 3.99
N ILE A 56 2.59 -22.08 5.11
CA ILE A 56 3.00 -20.68 5.31
C ILE A 56 4.03 -20.28 4.24
N SER A 57 5.06 -21.10 4.00
CA SER A 57 6.06 -20.83 2.96
C SER A 57 5.42 -20.68 1.58
N LYS A 58 4.51 -21.59 1.20
CA LYS A 58 3.82 -21.51 -0.11
C LYS A 58 2.94 -20.26 -0.22
N ILE A 59 2.26 -19.86 0.85
CA ILE A 59 1.51 -18.60 0.88
C ILE A 59 2.46 -17.42 0.72
N LEU A 60 3.56 -17.38 1.46
CA LEU A 60 4.56 -16.32 1.36
C LEU A 60 5.16 -16.26 -0.05
N ASP A 61 5.49 -17.38 -0.66
CA ASP A 61 6.03 -17.45 -2.02
C ASP A 61 5.01 -16.96 -3.06
N SER A 62 3.74 -17.39 -2.94
CA SER A 62 2.67 -16.93 -3.81
C SER A 62 2.38 -15.44 -3.64
N GLN A 63 2.40 -14.94 -2.41
CA GLN A 63 2.24 -13.51 -2.11
C GLN A 63 3.42 -12.70 -2.63
N ASN A 64 4.66 -13.15 -2.38
CA ASN A 64 5.86 -12.50 -2.89
C ASN A 64 5.85 -12.43 -4.42
N HIS A 65 5.46 -13.51 -5.10
CA HIS A 65 5.39 -13.53 -6.55
C HIS A 65 4.34 -12.55 -7.10
N GLY A 66 3.12 -12.57 -6.56
CA GLY A 66 2.07 -11.63 -6.95
C GLY A 66 2.45 -10.17 -6.66
N TYR A 67 3.10 -9.95 -5.52
CA TYR A 67 3.62 -8.64 -5.13
C TYR A 67 4.70 -8.15 -6.09
N HIS A 68 5.69 -8.99 -6.43
CA HIS A 68 6.76 -8.63 -7.37
C HIS A 68 6.21 -8.27 -8.75
N LEU A 69 5.23 -9.02 -9.26
CA LEU A 69 4.58 -8.72 -10.52
C LEU A 69 3.85 -7.36 -10.46
N SER A 70 3.01 -7.17 -9.44
CA SER A 70 2.28 -5.91 -9.25
C SER A 70 3.23 -4.71 -9.07
N GLN A 71 4.33 -4.88 -8.34
CA GLN A 71 5.33 -3.82 -8.14
C GLN A 71 6.06 -3.49 -9.45
N THR A 72 6.34 -4.48 -10.29
CA THR A 72 6.94 -4.28 -11.62
C THR A 72 6.00 -3.44 -12.50
N ASP A 73 4.70 -3.78 -12.53
CA ASP A 73 3.71 -3.02 -13.30
C ASP A 73 3.53 -1.60 -12.77
N ARG A 74 3.54 -1.41 -11.44
CA ARG A 74 3.51 -0.08 -10.80
C ARG A 74 4.72 0.76 -11.18
N ILE A 75 5.92 0.18 -11.17
CA ILE A 75 7.14 0.88 -11.57
C ILE A 75 7.07 1.25 -13.06
N ALA A 76 6.58 0.35 -13.92
CA ALA A 76 6.39 0.64 -15.33
C ALA A 76 5.39 1.79 -15.55
N ALA A 77 4.25 1.77 -14.85
CA ALA A 77 3.28 2.84 -14.87
C ALA A 77 3.85 4.17 -14.39
N ILE A 78 4.65 4.18 -13.32
CA ILE A 78 5.34 5.40 -12.83
C ILE A 78 6.29 5.97 -13.89
N LYS A 79 7.01 5.13 -14.62
CA LYS A 79 7.88 5.59 -15.72
C LYS A 79 7.07 6.28 -16.81
N VAL A 80 6.01 5.62 -17.28
CA VAL A 80 5.08 6.20 -18.28
C VAL A 80 4.49 7.50 -17.76
N PHE A 81 4.06 7.55 -16.49
CA PHE A 81 3.57 8.76 -15.85
C PHE A 81 4.59 9.89 -15.92
N TRP A 82 5.84 9.61 -15.52
CA TRP A 82 6.88 10.62 -15.42
C TRP A 82 7.30 11.16 -16.80
N GLU A 83 7.44 10.27 -17.80
CA GLU A 83 7.68 10.66 -19.19
C GLU A 83 6.57 11.59 -19.70
N ASN A 84 5.32 11.27 -19.41
CA ASN A 84 4.17 12.09 -19.75
C ASN A 84 4.15 13.42 -18.98
N TYR A 85 4.55 13.43 -17.70
CA TYR A 85 4.69 14.65 -16.91
C TYR A 85 5.74 15.60 -17.50
N LEU A 86 6.88 15.07 -17.94
CA LEU A 86 7.94 15.86 -18.58
C LEU A 86 7.45 16.50 -19.89
N MET A 87 6.65 15.80 -20.69
CA MET A 87 6.02 16.38 -21.88
C MET A 87 5.08 17.54 -21.53
N ILE A 88 4.28 17.42 -20.46
CA ILE A 88 3.47 18.54 -19.96
C ILE A 88 4.34 19.69 -19.49
N ARG A 89 5.46 19.42 -18.81
CA ARG A 89 6.34 20.45 -18.28
C ARG A 89 6.90 21.37 -19.37
N GLU A 90 7.15 20.84 -20.57
CA GLU A 90 7.50 21.68 -21.72
C GLU A 90 6.38 22.65 -22.07
N TYR A 91 5.12 22.19 -22.09
CA TYR A 91 3.94 23.04 -22.24
C TYR A 91 3.86 24.13 -21.17
N LEU A 92 4.16 23.78 -19.91
CA LEU A 92 4.08 24.73 -18.80
C LEU A 92 4.95 25.96 -19.06
N THR A 93 6.06 25.81 -19.79
CA THR A 93 6.95 26.92 -20.15
C THR A 93 6.20 28.01 -20.93
N ALA A 94 5.34 27.65 -21.88
CA ALA A 94 4.61 28.63 -22.70
C ALA A 94 3.60 29.44 -21.87
N ILE A 95 2.82 28.78 -21.01
CA ILE A 95 1.84 29.46 -20.14
C ILE A 95 2.53 30.24 -19.03
N SER A 96 3.54 29.64 -18.41
CA SER A 96 4.23 30.25 -17.27
C SER A 96 5.15 31.39 -17.66
N SER A 97 5.51 31.56 -18.94
CA SER A 97 6.36 32.68 -19.37
C SER A 97 5.71 34.03 -19.08
N ILE A 98 4.40 34.18 -19.31
CA ILE A 98 3.71 35.45 -19.05
C ILE A 98 3.67 35.74 -17.54
N ASP A 99 3.20 34.78 -16.75
CA ASP A 99 3.09 34.90 -15.29
C ASP A 99 4.46 34.90 -14.57
N GLY A 100 5.49 34.37 -15.23
CA GLY A 100 6.85 34.24 -14.69
C GLY A 100 7.59 35.57 -14.65
N PHE A 101 7.34 36.45 -15.63
CA PHE A 101 8.08 37.70 -15.80
C PHE A 101 7.22 38.95 -15.64
N MET A 102 5.89 38.84 -15.70
CA MET A 102 4.99 39.99 -15.70
C MET A 102 4.07 39.96 -14.48
N THR A 103 3.89 41.13 -13.87
CA THR A 103 2.86 41.37 -12.87
C THR A 103 1.47 41.37 -13.51
N VAL A 104 0.41 41.35 -12.68
CA VAL A 104 -0.98 41.46 -13.15
C VAL A 104 -1.19 42.73 -13.97
N LYS A 105 -0.61 43.85 -13.52
CA LYS A 105 -0.72 45.15 -14.20
C LYS A 105 -0.04 45.13 -15.56
N GLU A 106 1.22 44.69 -15.62
CA GLU A 106 1.99 44.60 -16.87
C GLU A 106 1.34 43.64 -17.86
N THR A 107 0.79 42.53 -17.38
CA THR A 107 0.06 41.58 -18.24
C THR A 107 -1.18 42.25 -18.84
N ASN A 108 -1.94 43.02 -18.07
CA ASN A 108 -3.10 43.73 -18.61
C ASN A 108 -2.69 44.75 -19.68
N GLU A 109 -1.62 45.51 -19.44
CA GLU A 109 -1.07 46.46 -20.42
C GLU A 109 -0.60 45.76 -21.70
N PHE A 110 0.06 44.61 -21.56
CA PHE A 110 0.54 43.79 -22.68
C PHE A 110 -0.58 43.35 -23.63
N PHE A 111 -1.73 42.96 -23.11
CA PHE A 111 -2.87 42.47 -23.91
C PHE A 111 -3.64 43.58 -24.64
N ILE A 112 -3.50 44.83 -24.20
CA ILE A 112 -4.17 46.00 -24.80
C ILE A 112 -3.26 46.70 -25.83
N ASP A 113 -1.94 46.58 -25.69
CA ASP A 113 -0.96 47.19 -26.59
C ASP A 113 -0.93 46.50 -27.98
N ASP A 114 -1.26 47.25 -29.03
CA ASP A 114 -1.24 46.75 -30.41
C ASP A 114 0.17 46.30 -30.86
N ARG A 115 1.24 46.81 -30.24
CA ARG A 115 2.62 46.39 -30.53
C ARG A 115 2.87 44.94 -30.10
N SER A 116 2.09 44.42 -29.17
CA SER A 116 2.20 43.04 -28.66
C SER A 116 1.51 42.01 -29.56
N LEU A 117 0.74 42.43 -30.57
CA LEU A 117 -0.07 41.53 -31.40
C LEU A 117 0.70 40.36 -32.04
N PRO A 118 1.89 40.56 -32.63
CA PRO A 118 2.63 39.45 -33.22
C PRO A 118 2.97 38.40 -32.17
N LEU A 119 3.39 38.82 -30.98
CA LEU A 119 3.74 37.93 -29.88
C LEU A 119 2.51 37.22 -29.31
N ILE A 120 1.39 37.93 -29.15
CA ILE A 120 0.10 37.36 -28.74
C ILE A 120 -0.35 36.25 -29.71
N SER A 121 -0.21 36.46 -31.02
CA SER A 121 -0.56 35.46 -32.04
C SER A 121 0.32 34.20 -31.93
N THR A 122 1.63 34.38 -31.72
CA THR A 122 2.55 33.26 -31.47
C THR A 122 2.18 32.50 -30.19
N MET A 123 1.96 33.21 -29.09
CA MET A 123 1.55 32.62 -27.81
C MET A 123 0.22 31.86 -27.92
N GLN A 124 -0.75 32.39 -28.67
CA GLN A 124 -2.02 31.71 -28.91
C GLN A 124 -1.83 30.42 -29.70
N THR A 125 -0.96 30.42 -30.71
CA THR A 125 -0.62 29.23 -31.49
C THR A 125 0.02 28.16 -30.62
N ASP A 126 0.98 28.54 -29.77
CA ASP A 126 1.66 27.60 -28.88
C ASP A 126 0.74 27.09 -27.77
N LEU A 127 -0.16 27.94 -27.26
CA LEU A 127 -1.21 27.52 -26.33
C LEU A 127 -2.12 26.46 -26.94
N ASN A 128 -2.55 26.64 -28.20
CA ASN A 128 -3.42 25.68 -28.89
C ASN A 128 -2.75 24.32 -29.09
N LYS A 129 -1.48 24.30 -29.53
CA LYS A 129 -0.68 23.06 -29.60
C LYS A 129 -0.62 22.38 -28.24
N SER A 130 -0.46 23.18 -27.20
CA SER A 130 -0.31 22.64 -25.87
C SER A 130 -1.59 22.07 -25.26
N ILE A 131 -2.75 22.62 -25.60
CA ILE A 131 -4.05 22.01 -25.25
C ILE A 131 -4.16 20.60 -25.87
N GLN A 132 -3.62 20.40 -27.08
CA GLN A 132 -3.58 19.07 -27.70
C GLN A 132 -2.66 18.12 -26.92
N LEU A 133 -1.49 18.58 -26.48
CA LEU A 133 -0.58 17.81 -25.63
C LEU A 133 -1.22 17.44 -24.28
N LEU A 134 -1.93 18.37 -23.65
CA LEU A 134 -2.65 18.12 -22.39
C LEU A 134 -3.71 17.02 -22.55
N LYS A 135 -4.42 17.02 -23.69
CA LYS A 135 -5.39 15.96 -24.02
C LYS A 135 -4.72 14.61 -24.26
N GLN A 136 -3.59 14.59 -24.98
CA GLN A 136 -2.80 13.38 -25.20
C GLN A 136 -2.28 12.81 -23.88
N TYR A 137 -1.75 13.67 -23.01
CA TYR A 137 -1.34 13.31 -21.67
C TYR A 137 -2.48 12.64 -20.90
N GLN A 138 -3.66 13.26 -20.85
CA GLN A 138 -4.79 12.70 -20.12
C GLN A 138 -5.15 11.28 -20.60
N ASN A 139 -5.16 11.06 -21.92
CA ASN A 139 -5.44 9.75 -22.50
C ASN A 139 -4.37 8.71 -22.12
N ASN A 140 -3.09 9.09 -22.18
CA ASN A 140 -1.98 8.19 -21.83
C ASN A 140 -2.00 7.81 -20.35
N ILE A 141 -2.34 8.76 -19.49
CA ILE A 141 -2.35 8.58 -18.04
C ILE A 141 -3.57 7.78 -17.57
N GLU A 142 -4.72 7.88 -18.24
CA GLU A 142 -5.88 7.03 -17.94
C GLU A 142 -5.57 5.54 -18.16
N ALA A 143 -4.75 5.21 -19.17
CA ALA A 143 -4.37 3.82 -19.47
C ALA A 143 -3.58 3.14 -18.35
N ILE A 144 -2.83 3.91 -17.56
CA ILE A 144 -2.04 3.40 -16.43
C ILE A 144 -2.73 3.56 -15.07
N ARG A 145 -3.97 4.08 -15.06
CA ARG A 145 -4.73 4.37 -13.84
C ARG A 145 -4.81 3.20 -12.84
N PRO A 146 -5.00 1.93 -13.25
CA PRO A 146 -5.05 0.81 -12.30
C PRO A 146 -3.75 0.60 -11.49
N PHE A 147 -2.63 1.14 -11.97
CA PHE A 147 -1.29 0.91 -11.41
C PHE A 147 -0.74 2.12 -10.65
N ILE A 148 -1.45 3.24 -10.62
CA ILE A 148 -1.09 4.43 -9.84
C ILE A 148 -2.04 4.56 -8.66
N ASN A 149 -1.54 5.08 -7.53
CA ASN A 149 -2.37 5.25 -6.35
C ASN A 149 -3.30 6.48 -6.50
N ASP A 150 -4.38 6.50 -5.72
CA ASP A 150 -5.37 7.59 -5.74
C ASP A 150 -4.76 8.96 -5.43
N ARG A 151 -3.69 9.00 -4.64
CA ARG A 151 -2.99 10.24 -4.31
C ARG A 151 -2.36 10.86 -5.54
N ILE A 152 -1.55 10.11 -6.28
CA ILE A 152 -0.95 10.55 -7.55
C ILE A 152 -2.05 10.91 -8.55
N TRP A 153 -3.09 10.08 -8.65
CA TRP A 153 -4.23 10.35 -9.51
C TRP A 153 -4.90 11.70 -9.19
N PHE A 154 -5.15 11.99 -7.92
CA PHE A 154 -5.73 13.26 -7.50
C PHE A 154 -4.82 14.45 -7.85
N GLN A 155 -3.50 14.32 -7.70
CA GLN A 155 -2.54 15.35 -8.13
C GLN A 155 -2.59 15.59 -9.64
N ILE A 156 -2.72 14.51 -10.44
CA ILE A 156 -2.87 14.59 -11.90
C ILE A 156 -4.15 15.33 -12.27
N VAL A 157 -5.29 14.93 -11.69
CA VAL A 157 -6.59 15.55 -11.96
C VAL A 157 -6.57 17.02 -11.60
N PHE A 158 -5.99 17.38 -10.45
CA PHE A 158 -5.79 18.76 -10.07
C PHE A 158 -4.97 19.52 -11.12
N LEU A 159 -3.81 18.99 -11.50
CA LEU A 159 -2.91 19.64 -12.44
C LEU A 159 -3.59 19.86 -13.81
N VAL A 160 -4.22 18.83 -14.37
CA VAL A 160 -4.94 18.92 -15.65
C VAL A 160 -6.09 19.92 -15.57
N THR A 161 -6.85 19.93 -14.46
CA THR A 161 -7.97 20.86 -14.25
C THR A 161 -7.47 22.31 -14.15
N PHE A 162 -6.41 22.52 -13.36
CA PHE A 162 -5.79 23.83 -13.16
C PHE A 162 -5.24 24.39 -14.48
N LEU A 163 -4.46 23.61 -15.22
CA LEU A 163 -3.87 24.02 -16.49
C LEU A 163 -4.92 24.18 -17.60
N GLY A 164 -5.92 23.31 -17.62
CA GLY A 164 -7.06 23.42 -18.54
C GLY A 164 -7.83 24.71 -18.32
N ARG A 165 -8.11 25.07 -17.06
CA ARG A 165 -8.79 26.33 -16.71
C ARG A 165 -7.94 27.55 -17.06
N ILE A 166 -6.64 27.51 -16.76
CA ILE A 166 -5.72 28.60 -17.15
C ILE A 166 -5.71 28.77 -18.66
N SER A 167 -5.55 27.69 -19.42
CA SER A 167 -5.54 27.73 -20.89
C SER A 167 -6.82 28.30 -21.47
N TYR A 168 -7.96 27.93 -20.88
CA TYR A 168 -9.24 28.48 -21.25
C TYR A 168 -9.28 30.01 -21.03
N LEU A 169 -8.83 30.49 -19.86
CA LEU A 169 -8.75 31.92 -19.57
C LEU A 169 -7.83 32.66 -20.55
N TYR A 170 -6.62 32.15 -20.79
CA TYR A 170 -5.70 32.78 -21.76
C TYR A 170 -6.28 32.80 -23.18
N ASN A 171 -6.95 31.73 -23.62
CA ASN A 171 -7.61 31.71 -24.93
C ASN A 171 -8.72 32.77 -25.03
N LEU A 172 -9.52 32.93 -23.97
CA LEU A 172 -10.53 33.98 -23.86
C LEU A 172 -9.89 35.37 -23.89
N ASN A 173 -8.79 35.56 -23.16
CA ASN A 173 -8.07 36.83 -23.08
C ASN A 173 -7.46 37.21 -24.44
N PHE A 174 -6.90 36.25 -25.18
CA PHE A 174 -6.39 36.47 -26.53
C PHE A 174 -7.49 36.89 -27.51
N LYS A 175 -8.68 36.26 -27.43
CA LYS A 175 -9.83 36.58 -28.30
C LYS A 175 -10.43 37.95 -27.99
N ASN A 176 -10.58 38.26 -26.72
CA ASN A 176 -11.32 39.45 -26.27
C ASN A 176 -10.42 40.67 -26.06
N ARG A 177 -9.09 40.51 -26.14
CA ARG A 177 -8.10 41.55 -25.79
C ARG A 177 -8.35 42.17 -24.42
N ASN A 178 -8.82 41.35 -23.49
CA ASN A 178 -9.09 41.73 -22.12
C ASN A 178 -8.51 40.66 -21.22
N MET A 179 -7.53 41.04 -20.39
CA MET A 179 -6.84 40.09 -19.54
C MET A 179 -7.64 39.86 -18.25
N GLN A 180 -8.29 38.70 -18.16
CA GLN A 180 -8.73 38.16 -16.89
C GLN A 180 -7.59 37.34 -16.28
N HIS A 181 -6.92 37.92 -15.26
CA HIS A 181 -5.82 37.24 -14.57
C HIS A 181 -6.31 36.05 -13.76
N TRP A 182 -5.60 34.91 -13.82
CA TRP A 182 -5.99 33.67 -13.15
C TRP A 182 -6.12 33.80 -11.62
N ARG A 183 -5.32 34.69 -11.02
CA ARG A 183 -5.38 35.05 -9.59
C ARG A 183 -6.71 35.70 -9.16
N LEU A 184 -7.49 36.18 -10.11
CA LEU A 184 -8.80 36.78 -9.88
C LEU A 184 -9.95 35.82 -10.24
N ASP A 185 -9.64 34.63 -10.76
CA ASP A 185 -10.64 33.62 -11.12
C ASP A 185 -11.05 32.83 -9.87
N ALA A 186 -12.27 33.05 -9.38
CA ALA A 186 -12.79 32.40 -8.18
C ALA A 186 -12.70 30.85 -8.24
N PRO A 187 -13.05 30.17 -9.35
CA PRO A 187 -12.85 28.72 -9.47
C PRO A 187 -11.40 28.26 -9.27
N ILE A 188 -10.42 28.98 -9.83
CA ILE A 188 -9.00 28.66 -9.60
C ILE A 188 -8.64 28.86 -8.14
N ILE A 189 -9.05 29.97 -7.52
CA ILE A 189 -8.76 30.25 -6.11
C ILE A 189 -9.30 29.12 -5.22
N ASP A 190 -10.54 28.69 -5.44
CA ASP A 190 -11.16 27.60 -4.68
C ASP A 190 -10.45 26.27 -4.91
N LEU A 191 -10.04 25.99 -6.16
CA LEU A 191 -9.28 24.80 -6.50
C LEU A 191 -7.93 24.77 -5.77
N LEU A 192 -7.22 25.91 -5.73
CA LEU A 192 -5.94 26.04 -5.03
C LEU A 192 -6.09 25.84 -3.52
N LYS A 193 -7.08 26.49 -2.89
CA LYS A 193 -7.33 26.36 -1.44
C LYS A 193 -7.68 24.94 -1.00
N LYS A 194 -8.35 24.17 -1.87
CA LYS A 194 -8.71 22.76 -1.59
C LYS A 194 -7.52 21.81 -1.70
N HIS A 195 -6.53 22.14 -2.51
CA HIS A 195 -5.45 21.23 -2.88
C HIS A 195 -4.11 21.55 -2.20
N LEU A 196 -3.87 22.84 -1.96
CA LEU A 196 -2.66 23.34 -1.31
C LEU A 196 -2.91 23.53 0.18
N SER A 197 -1.83 23.36 0.96
CA SER A 197 -1.84 23.79 2.36
C SER A 197 -1.93 25.31 2.46
N GLU A 198 -2.39 25.81 3.60
CA GLU A 198 -2.50 27.24 3.87
C GLU A 198 -1.16 27.98 3.64
N LYS A 199 -0.05 27.37 4.07
CA LYS A 199 1.30 27.93 3.87
C LYS A 199 1.70 28.02 2.40
N GLU A 200 1.41 26.99 1.61
CA GLU A 200 1.69 26.97 0.17
C GLU A 200 0.84 28.02 -0.57
N TYR A 201 -0.45 28.10 -0.23
CA TYR A 201 -1.38 29.08 -0.79
C TYR A 201 -0.96 30.52 -0.46
N ASP A 202 -0.62 30.79 0.80
CA ASP A 202 -0.11 32.08 1.24
C ASP A 202 1.18 32.47 0.51
N TYR A 203 2.08 31.50 0.31
CA TYR A 203 3.31 31.75 -0.42
C TYR A 203 3.03 32.14 -1.88
N ILE A 204 2.09 31.47 -2.55
CA ILE A 204 1.72 31.81 -3.93
C ILE A 204 1.05 33.18 -4.01
N THR A 205 0.15 33.49 -3.08
CA THR A 205 -0.60 34.76 -3.11
C THR A 205 0.26 35.97 -2.78
N LYS A 206 1.19 35.85 -1.83
CA LYS A 206 2.12 36.93 -1.43
C LYS A 206 3.17 37.27 -2.50
N ASN A 207 3.50 36.32 -3.36
CA ASN A 207 4.46 36.55 -4.43
C ASN A 207 3.74 36.81 -5.75
N GLU A 208 3.91 38.00 -6.33
CA GLU A 208 3.21 38.38 -7.58
C GLU A 208 3.72 37.63 -8.82
N LEU A 209 5.00 37.26 -8.84
CA LEU A 209 5.64 36.62 -9.98
C LEU A 209 5.72 35.09 -9.85
N ALA A 210 5.69 34.42 -11.00
CA ALA A 210 5.87 32.97 -11.17
C ALA A 210 4.90 32.14 -10.31
N GLY A 211 3.68 32.62 -10.12
CA GLY A 211 2.67 31.94 -9.32
C GLY A 211 2.24 30.60 -9.93
N ILE A 212 2.07 30.52 -11.25
CA ILE A 212 1.74 29.28 -11.97
C ILE A 212 2.87 28.26 -11.76
N TYR A 213 4.11 28.67 -11.99
CA TYR A 213 5.28 27.80 -11.79
C TYR A 213 5.37 27.29 -10.35
N LYS A 214 5.11 28.14 -9.36
CA LYS A 214 5.09 27.75 -7.94
C LYS A 214 4.02 26.71 -7.64
N VAL A 215 2.79 26.90 -8.15
CA VAL A 215 1.71 25.91 -7.99
C VAL A 215 2.15 24.55 -8.55
N ILE A 216 2.68 24.54 -9.78
CA ILE A 216 3.18 23.33 -10.43
C ILE A 216 4.28 22.67 -9.61
N SER A 217 5.24 23.45 -9.12
CA SER A 217 6.35 22.94 -8.32
C SER A 217 5.89 22.26 -7.04
N PHE A 218 4.88 22.80 -6.35
CA PHE A 218 4.31 22.14 -5.16
C PHE A 218 3.61 20.82 -5.51
N VAL A 219 2.88 20.77 -6.62
CA VAL A 219 2.26 19.52 -7.10
C VAL A 219 3.33 18.50 -7.47
N GLU A 220 4.37 18.91 -8.18
CA GLU A 220 5.51 18.05 -8.57
C GLU A 220 6.17 17.44 -7.34
N GLN A 221 6.43 18.24 -6.31
CA GLN A 221 7.02 17.77 -5.06
C GLN A 221 6.13 16.73 -4.37
N LYS A 222 4.80 16.94 -4.34
CA LYS A 222 3.83 15.99 -3.79
C LYS A 222 3.80 14.68 -4.59
N GLN A 223 3.84 14.77 -5.93
CA GLN A 223 3.88 13.61 -6.82
C GLN A 223 5.18 12.82 -6.62
N LEU A 224 6.33 13.50 -6.60
CA LEU A 224 7.63 12.86 -6.38
C LEU A 224 7.70 12.17 -5.02
N ALA A 225 7.19 12.81 -3.96
CA ALA A 225 7.14 12.22 -2.63
C ALA A 225 6.34 10.90 -2.62
N GLU A 226 5.19 10.85 -3.29
CA GLU A 226 4.40 9.63 -3.42
C GLU A 226 5.07 8.58 -4.32
N ILE A 227 5.72 8.99 -5.40
CA ILE A 227 6.51 8.07 -6.25
C ILE A 227 7.63 7.42 -5.45
N TYR A 228 8.39 8.20 -4.68
CA TYR A 228 9.43 7.66 -3.79
C TYR A 228 8.84 6.67 -2.77
N ARG A 229 7.65 6.95 -2.24
CA ARG A 229 6.95 6.05 -1.31
C ARG A 229 6.60 4.70 -1.95
N ILE A 230 6.20 4.70 -3.22
CA ILE A 230 5.89 3.48 -3.98
C ILE A 230 7.17 2.72 -4.33
N ILE A 231 8.19 3.40 -4.84
CA ILE A 231 9.45 2.79 -5.30
C ILE A 231 10.21 2.14 -4.14
N ASN A 232 10.30 2.84 -3.00
CA ASN A 232 11.06 2.35 -1.83
C ASN A 232 10.39 1.13 -1.15
N GLY A 233 9.26 0.65 -1.66
CA GLY A 233 8.55 -0.49 -1.10
C GLY A 233 8.01 -0.25 0.31
N ARG A 234 8.06 0.98 0.84
CA ARG A 234 7.60 1.30 2.20
C ARG A 234 6.12 1.00 2.36
N ALA A 235 5.32 1.37 1.36
CA ALA A 235 3.90 1.04 1.30
C ALA A 235 3.66 -0.49 1.32
N ALA A 236 4.57 -1.27 0.74
CA ALA A 236 4.46 -2.72 0.75
C ALA A 236 4.94 -3.34 2.06
N ALA A 237 5.99 -2.81 2.66
CA ALA A 237 6.44 -3.23 3.98
C ALA A 237 5.35 -2.97 5.03
N GLU A 238 4.71 -1.81 4.99
CA GLU A 238 3.55 -1.47 5.83
C GLU A 238 2.40 -2.47 5.61
N TYR A 239 2.00 -2.71 4.36
CA TYR A 239 0.93 -3.65 4.03
C TYR A 239 1.24 -5.09 4.46
N SER A 240 2.45 -5.57 4.19
CA SER A 240 2.89 -6.91 4.59
C SER A 240 2.96 -7.06 6.11
N MET A 241 3.33 -6.01 6.82
CA MET A 241 3.36 -6.00 8.29
C MET A 241 1.95 -6.03 8.87
N ASP A 242 1.03 -5.21 8.36
CA ASP A 242 -0.38 -5.22 8.77
C ASP A 242 -1.04 -6.58 8.48
N HIS A 243 -0.75 -7.17 7.32
CA HIS A 243 -1.26 -8.49 6.96
C HIS A 243 -0.68 -9.59 7.86
N ALA A 244 0.62 -9.58 8.14
CA ALA A 244 1.26 -10.52 9.06
C ALA A 244 0.66 -10.41 10.47
N ILE A 245 0.38 -9.20 10.95
CA ILE A 245 -0.32 -8.97 12.24
C ILE A 245 -1.72 -9.60 12.19
N SER A 246 -2.49 -9.38 11.12
CA SER A 246 -3.84 -9.96 10.98
C SER A 246 -3.83 -11.50 10.96
N LEU A 247 -2.86 -12.11 10.27
CA LEU A 247 -2.70 -13.57 10.23
C LEU A 247 -2.34 -14.12 11.60
N GLY A 248 -1.45 -13.43 12.33
CA GLY A 248 -1.11 -13.78 13.71
C GLY A 248 -2.31 -13.70 14.66
N GLN A 249 -3.19 -12.71 14.48
CA GLN A 249 -4.44 -12.60 15.24
C GLN A 249 -5.39 -13.76 14.93
N LEU A 250 -5.61 -14.06 13.65
CA LEU A 250 -6.46 -15.19 13.23
C LEU A 250 -5.96 -16.53 13.77
N GLN A 251 -4.65 -16.76 13.77
CA GLN A 251 -4.07 -17.97 14.33
C GLN A 251 -4.30 -18.05 15.85
N ASN A 252 -4.09 -16.96 16.58
CA ASN A 252 -4.34 -16.91 18.02
C ASN A 252 -5.81 -17.18 18.36
N ASP A 253 -6.74 -16.70 17.55
CA ASP A 253 -8.17 -16.91 17.77
C ASP A 253 -8.58 -18.35 17.44
N PHE A 254 -8.02 -18.95 16.39
CA PHE A 254 -8.20 -20.37 16.08
C PHE A 254 -7.68 -21.27 17.22
N ASP A 255 -6.50 -20.96 17.78
CA ASP A 255 -5.93 -21.71 18.91
C ASP A 255 -6.80 -21.62 20.18
N LYS A 256 -7.41 -20.46 20.46
CA LYS A 256 -8.35 -20.29 21.57
C LYS A 256 -9.61 -21.12 21.35
N GLU A 257 -10.18 -21.10 20.15
CA GLU A 257 -11.39 -21.84 19.82
C GLU A 257 -11.17 -23.36 19.93
N THR A 258 -10.01 -23.84 19.45
CA THR A 258 -9.61 -25.24 19.56
C THR A 258 -9.44 -25.68 21.03
N LYS A 259 -8.81 -24.84 21.86
CA LYS A 259 -8.68 -25.10 23.32
C LYS A 259 -10.02 -25.12 24.04
N ASN A 260 -10.92 -24.20 23.71
CA ASN A 260 -12.27 -24.15 24.29
C ASN A 260 -13.09 -25.39 23.92
N THR A 261 -13.01 -25.82 22.66
CA THR A 261 -13.69 -27.01 22.16
C THR A 261 -13.17 -28.27 22.86
N ALA A 262 -11.84 -28.42 22.98
CA ALA A 262 -11.24 -29.54 23.72
C ALA A 262 -11.68 -29.59 25.19
N HIS A 263 -11.81 -28.42 25.85
CA HIS A 263 -12.30 -28.33 27.22
C HIS A 263 -13.76 -28.79 27.38
N GLN A 264 -14.63 -28.53 26.39
CA GLN A 264 -16.02 -28.99 26.42
C GLN A 264 -16.14 -30.51 26.33
N TYR A 265 -15.30 -31.17 25.51
CA TYR A 265 -15.30 -32.64 25.40
C TYR A 265 -14.80 -33.34 26.66
N ILE A 266 -13.83 -32.75 27.38
CA ILE A 266 -13.31 -33.31 28.64
C ILE A 266 -14.35 -33.21 29.77
N LYS A 267 -15.25 -32.21 29.73
CA LYS A 267 -16.26 -32.00 30.78
C LYS A 267 -17.56 -32.76 30.58
N LYS A 268 -17.77 -33.53 29.50
CA LYS A 268 -18.97 -34.38 29.40
C LYS A 268 -18.83 -35.55 30.39
N PRO A 269 -19.62 -35.60 31.47
CA PRO A 269 -19.59 -36.73 32.39
C PRO A 269 -19.98 -37.98 31.60
N ALA A 270 -19.24 -39.07 31.80
CA ALA A 270 -19.58 -40.37 31.25
C ALA A 270 -21.00 -40.71 31.71
N THR A 271 -21.97 -40.59 30.81
CA THR A 271 -23.32 -41.09 31.03
C THR A 271 -23.21 -42.59 31.27
N LYS A 272 -23.48 -42.99 32.52
CA LYS A 272 -23.53 -44.39 32.93
C LYS A 272 -24.55 -45.10 32.03
N PHE A 273 -24.08 -46.02 31.20
CA PHE A 273 -24.89 -47.06 30.60
C PHE A 273 -25.19 -48.14 31.64
#